data_AF-A0A348FYG5-F1
#
_entry.id   AF-A0A348FYG5-F1
#
_cell.length_a   1.000
_cell.length_b   1.000
_cell.length_c   1.000
_cell.angle_alpha   90.00
_cell.angle_beta   90.00
_cell.angle_gamma   90.00
#
_symmetry.space_group_name_H-M   'P 1'
#
loop_
_entity.id
_entity.type
_entity.pdbx_description
1 polymer ?
#
loop_
_entity_poly.entity_id
_entity_poly.type
_entity_poly.pdbx_seq_one_letter_code
_entity_poly.pdbx_strand_id
1 'polypeptide(L)'
;MSEPVQIALVHPFEFKGVTYREITLRRATARDVRRMAARSGSDVEKGFEMLSDLSQLPAEVIDEIDGEDFTRLMETISGFFGSSPATSKT
;
A
#
# COMPACT_ATOMS: atom_id res chain seq x y z
N MET A 1 3.57 -3.11 19.87
CA MET A 1 3.63 -2.38 18.58
C MET A 1 3.67 -3.44 17.50
N SER A 2 2.78 -3.40 16.50
CA SER A 2 2.78 -4.41 15.43
C SER A 2 3.92 -4.14 14.44
N GLU A 3 4.58 -5.19 13.95
CA GLU A 3 5.72 -5.10 13.04
C GLU A 3 5.30 -4.60 11.64
N PRO A 4 6.21 -3.93 10.90
CA PRO A 4 5.99 -3.57 9.50
C PRO A 4 5.85 -4.82 8.63
N VAL A 5 5.11 -4.70 7.52
CA VAL A 5 4.94 -5.78 6.55
C VAL A 5 5.90 -5.54 5.40
N GLN A 6 6.70 -6.54 5.06
CA GLN A 6 7.60 -6.51 3.90
C GLN A 6 7.01 -7.36 2.78
N ILE A 7 6.97 -6.81 1.58
CA ILE A 7 6.40 -7.46 0.40
C ILE A 7 7.47 -7.48 -0.67
N ALA A 8 7.91 -8.67 -1.06
CA ALA A 8 8.83 -8.85 -2.18
C ALA A 8 8.10 -8.54 -3.49
N LEU A 9 8.74 -7.77 -4.35
CA LEU A 9 8.26 -7.42 -5.68
C LEU A 9 8.56 -8.59 -6.64
N VAL A 10 7.56 -8.96 -7.43
CA VAL A 10 7.71 -9.93 -8.53
C VAL A 10 8.53 -9.31 -9.66
N HIS A 11 8.37 -8.01 -9.88
CA HIS A 11 9.06 -7.24 -10.90
C HIS A 11 9.90 -6.14 -10.24
N PRO A 12 11.13 -6.45 -9.79
CA PRO A 12 12.06 -5.45 -9.28
C PRO A 12 12.33 -4.36 -10.32
N PHE A 13 12.43 -3.12 -9.86
CA PHE A 13 12.72 -1.97 -10.71
C PHE A 13 13.88 -1.13 -10.14
N GLU A 14 14.46 -0.28 -10.98
CA GLU A 14 15.50 0.66 -10.57
C GLU A 14 14.99 2.09 -10.73
N PHE A 15 15.15 2.90 -9.68
CA PHE A 15 14.82 4.32 -9.73
C PHE A 15 15.92 5.14 -9.07
N LYS A 16 16.47 6.12 -9.82
CA LYS A 16 17.57 6.99 -9.37
C LYS A 16 18.77 6.22 -8.80
N GLY A 17 19.13 5.08 -9.41
CA GLY A 17 20.27 4.24 -9.00
C GLY A 17 20.00 3.33 -7.80
N VAL A 18 18.76 3.25 -7.32
CA VAL A 18 18.34 2.35 -6.24
C VAL A 18 17.49 1.23 -6.82
N THR A 19 17.89 -0.02 -6.57
CA THR A 19 17.11 -1.20 -6.95
C THR A 19 16.09 -1.52 -5.85
N TYR A 20 14.81 -1.51 -6.20
CA TYR A 20 13.71 -1.90 -5.34
C TYR A 20 13.36 -3.36 -5.63
N ARG A 21 13.57 -4.24 -4.65
CA ARG A 21 13.17 -5.66 -4.69
C ARG A 21 12.04 -5.99 -3.74
N GLU A 22 11.78 -5.08 -2.80
CA GLU A 22 10.75 -5.22 -1.78
C GLU A 22 10.25 -3.84 -1.37
N ILE A 23 9.02 -3.79 -0.90
CA ILE A 23 8.40 -2.60 -0.32
C ILE A 23 8.05 -2.93 1.13
N THR A 24 8.47 -2.04 2.03
CA THR A 24 8.10 -2.13 3.45
C THR A 24 6.93 -1.20 3.70
N LEU A 25 5.84 -1.72 4.26
CA LEU A 25 4.68 -0.95 4.69
C LEU A 25 4.63 -0.91 6.21
N ARG A 26 4.62 0.29 6.79
CA ARG A 26 4.25 0.44 8.21
C ARG A 26 2.77 0.08 8.38
N ARG A 27 2.38 -0.35 9.58
CA ARG A 27 0.96 -0.56 9.91
C ARG A 27 0.19 0.77 9.80
N ALA A 28 -0.97 0.71 9.15
CA ALA A 28 -1.87 1.84 9.09
C ALA A 28 -2.41 2.17 10.49
N THR A 29 -2.49 3.46 10.79
CA THR A 29 -3.01 4.00 12.04
C THR A 29 -4.40 4.59 11.82
N ALA A 30 -5.17 4.80 12.89
CA ALA A 30 -6.46 5.51 12.81
C ALA A 30 -6.32 6.92 12.21
N ARG A 31 -5.15 7.56 12.35
CA ARG A 31 -4.85 8.85 11.71
C ARG A 31 -4.82 8.73 10.19
N ASP A 32 -4.23 7.65 9.66
CA ASP A 32 -4.15 7.42 8.22
C ASP A 32 -5.55 7.19 7.63
N VAL A 33 -6.36 6.36 8.31
CA VAL A 33 -7.77 6.13 7.94
C VAL A 33 -8.54 7.44 7.89
N ARG A 34 -8.46 8.24 8.96
CA ARG A 34 -9.17 9.52 9.03
C ARG A 34 -8.71 10.48 7.94
N ARG A 35 -7.40 10.55 7.68
CA ARG A 35 -6.85 11.40 6.61
C ARG A 35 -7.41 10.97 5.27
N MET A 36 -7.41 9.68 4.96
CA MET A 36 -7.89 9.14 3.69
C MET A 36 -9.39 9.31 3.48
N ALA A 37 -10.19 9.09 4.52
CA ALA A 37 -11.63 9.33 4.47
C ALA A 37 -11.98 10.82 4.20
N ALA A 38 -11.14 11.74 4.67
CA ALA A 38 -11.33 13.18 4.48
C ALA A 38 -10.81 13.70 3.12
N ARG A 39 -10.07 12.89 2.35
CA ARG A 39 -9.56 13.31 1.04
C ARG A 39 -10.62 13.13 -0.06
N SER A 40 -10.64 14.09 -0.97
CA SER A 40 -11.38 14.00 -2.24
C SER A 40 -10.57 13.21 -3.28
N GLY A 41 -11.22 12.78 -4.36
CA GLY A 41 -10.60 11.98 -5.42
C GLY A 41 -11.16 10.56 -5.49
N SER A 42 -10.75 9.85 -6.54
CA SER A 42 -11.08 8.45 -6.78
C SER A 42 -10.41 7.53 -5.76
N ASP A 43 -10.95 6.31 -5.60
CA ASP A 43 -10.36 5.31 -4.71
C ASP A 43 -8.95 4.89 -5.16
N VAL A 44 -8.68 4.96 -6.47
CA VAL A 44 -7.36 4.71 -7.03
C VAL A 44 -6.38 5.78 -6.56
N GLU A 45 -6.68 7.07 -6.76
CA GLU A 45 -5.83 8.18 -6.31
C GLU A 45 -5.54 8.10 -4.80
N LYS A 46 -6.56 7.76 -4.01
CA LYS A 46 -6.41 7.54 -2.56
C LYS A 46 -5.47 6.37 -2.27
N GLY A 47 -5.55 5.29 -3.04
CA GLY A 47 -4.67 4.14 -2.93
C GLY A 47 -3.19 4.49 -3.12
N PHE A 48 -2.87 5.26 -4.17
CA PHE A 48 -1.51 5.75 -4.42
C PHE A 48 -0.98 6.57 -3.23
N GLU A 49 -1.79 7.48 -2.70
CA GLU A 49 -1.40 8.31 -1.57
C GLU A 49 -1.22 7.52 -0.27
N MET A 50 -2.10 6.55 0.00
CA MET A 50 -1.96 5.66 1.16
C MET A 50 -0.68 4.82 1.02
N LEU A 51 -0.40 4.28 -0.17
CA LEU A 51 0.82 3.52 -0.43
C LEU A 51 2.06 4.38 -0.18
N SER A 52 2.07 5.63 -0.63
CA SER A 52 3.14 6.60 -0.33
C SER A 52 3.29 6.85 1.17
N ASP A 53 2.19 7.13 1.87
CA ASP A 53 2.20 7.43 3.31
C ASP A 53 2.66 6.22 4.16
N LEU A 54 2.39 4.98 3.71
CA LEU A 54 2.72 3.76 4.44
C LEU A 54 4.10 3.20 4.08
N SER A 55 4.56 3.38 2.84
CA SER A 55 5.89 2.97 2.39
C SER A 55 6.98 4.01 2.61
N GLN A 56 6.58 5.27 2.87
CA GLN A 56 7.47 6.44 2.90
C GLN A 56 8.21 6.68 1.57
N LEU A 57 7.63 6.21 0.46
CA LEU A 57 8.17 6.41 -0.88
C LEU A 57 7.47 7.58 -1.60
N PRO A 58 8.20 8.39 -2.38
CA PRO A 58 7.60 9.45 -3.18
C PRO A 58 6.77 8.88 -4.33
N ALA A 59 5.82 9.67 -4.83
CA ALA A 59 4.94 9.27 -5.95
C ALA A 59 5.73 8.78 -7.17
N GLU A 60 6.82 9.47 -7.52
CA GLU A 60 7.68 9.07 -8.65
C GLU A 60 8.26 7.65 -8.51
N VAL A 61 8.47 7.15 -7.29
CA VAL A 61 8.93 5.75 -7.08
C VAL A 61 7.76 4.78 -7.19
N ILE A 62 6.57 5.19 -6.76
CA ILE A 62 5.36 4.36 -6.83
C ILE A 62 4.91 4.19 -8.28
N ASP A 63 5.07 5.22 -9.11
CA ASP A 63 4.70 5.20 -10.53
C ASP A 63 5.51 4.18 -11.35
N GLU A 64 6.68 3.75 -10.84
CA GLU A 64 7.54 2.73 -11.45
C GLU A 64 7.18 1.29 -11.02
N ILE A 65 6.29 1.12 -10.05
CA ILE A 65 5.87 -0.20 -9.57
C ILE A 65 5.03 -0.87 -10.66
N ASP A 66 5.36 -2.12 -10.99
CA ASP A 66 4.58 -2.92 -11.93
C ASP A 66 3.12 -3.08 -11.45
N GLY A 67 2.17 -3.13 -12.40
CA GLY A 67 0.75 -3.21 -12.08
C GLY A 67 0.35 -4.43 -11.24
N GLU A 68 1.03 -5.57 -11.40
CA GLU A 68 0.79 -6.76 -10.57
C GLU A 68 1.21 -6.51 -9.12
N ASP A 69 2.42 -5.97 -8.93
CA ASP A 69 2.95 -5.65 -7.61
C ASP A 69 2.15 -4.54 -6.92
N PHE A 70 1.73 -3.51 -7.67
CA PHE A 70 0.84 -2.47 -7.17
C PHE A 70 -0.48 -3.05 -6.64
N THR A 71 -1.08 -3.98 -7.39
CA THR A 71 -2.32 -4.64 -6.97
C THR A 71 -2.13 -5.40 -5.65
N ARG A 72 -1.04 -6.16 -5.50
CA ARG A 72 -0.71 -6.91 -4.27
C ARG A 72 -0.46 -5.99 -3.06
N LEU A 73 0.19 -4.84 -3.30
CA LEU A 73 0.40 -3.82 -2.26
C LEU A 73 -0.95 -3.26 -1.78
N MET A 74 -1.86 -2.96 -2.72
CA MET A 74 -3.20 -2.45 -2.41
C MET A 74 -4.08 -3.46 -1.67
N GLU A 75 -3.98 -4.75 -1.99
CA GLU A 75 -4.63 -5.83 -1.24
C GLU A 75 -4.14 -5.88 0.21
N THR A 76 -2.82 -5.76 0.43
CA THR A 76 -2.24 -5.74 1.79
C THR A 76 -2.76 -4.55 2.59
N ILE A 77 -2.80 -3.36 1.97
CA ILE A 77 -3.32 -2.14 2.59
C ILE A 77 -4.79 -2.33 2.96
N SER A 78 -5.61 -2.89 2.06
CA SER A 78 -7.02 -3.19 2.31
C SER A 78 -7.19 -4.14 3.50
N GLY A 79 -6.31 -5.14 3.64
CA GLY A 79 -6.28 -6.06 4.78
C GLY A 79 -6.05 -5.38 6.14
N PHE A 80 -5.46 -4.19 6.20
CA PHE A 80 -5.27 -3.45 7.46
C PHE A 80 -6.58 -2.91 8.04
N PHE A 81 -7.60 -2.69 7.21
CA PHE A 81 -8.89 -2.12 7.61
C PHE A 81 -9.96 -3.18 7.86
N GLY A 82 -9.59 -4.45 7.72
CA GLY A 82 -10.48 -5.58 7.80
C GLY A 82 -11.31 -5.71 6.53
N SER A 83 -11.01 -6.73 5.73
CA SER A 83 -12.14 -7.47 5.16
C SER A 83 -12.91 -8.00 6.37
N SER A 84 -14.18 -7.59 6.53
CA SER A 84 -15.10 -8.35 7.37
C SER A 84 -14.85 -9.83 7.10
N PRO A 85 -14.71 -10.71 8.11
CA PRO A 85 -14.79 -12.13 7.84
C PRO A 85 -16.15 -12.31 7.15
N ALA A 86 -16.11 -12.62 5.85
CA ALA A 86 -17.30 -13.02 5.13
C ALA A 86 -17.89 -14.15 5.96
N THR A 87 -19.04 -13.87 6.56
CA THR A 87 -19.80 -14.78 7.39
C THR A 87 -19.82 -16.14 6.70
N SER A 88 -19.24 -17.13 7.36
CA SER A 88 -19.43 -18.52 7.01
C SER A 88 -20.95 -18.75 6.93
N LYS A 89 -21.47 -18.94 5.72
CA LYS A 89 -22.80 -19.54 5.56
C LYS A 89 -22.72 -20.93 6.19
N THR A 90 -23.40 -21.09 7.33
CA THR A 90 -23.88 -22.37 7.85
C THR A 90 -25.33 -22.50 7.43
#